data_AF-A0AAW1PS43-F1
#
_entry.id   AF-A0AAW1PS43-F1
#
_cell.length_a   1.000
_cell.length_b   1.000
_cell.length_c   1.000
_cell.angle_alpha   90.00
_cell.angle_beta   90.00
_cell.angle_gamma   90.00
#
_symmetry.space_group_name_H-M   'P 1'
#
loop_
_entity.id
_entity.type
_entity.pdbx_description
1 polymer ?
#
loop_
_entity_poly.entity_id
_entity_poly.type
_entity_poly.pdbx_seq_one_letter_code
_entity_poly.pdbx_strand_id
1 'polypeptide(L)'
;MMIARQIEPAPPWCSGQQAWRLGAVTRDEGSQDQLALGCPVPNEQQPVHELKALQGMVLFDWATIPLPAFVIRLLSVWAAFMVVFGLPISAATFSVKDQPVECLVAAGMGSLVVVTATVLRLYLGYAHVGNRLLSATVEYEECGWYDGQIWVKTPQVLLRDRLLGSYTVRPAMSRLRTTLISLAGSLVAATICMASLDAPHTELSIRAADISPVDASGTAQSTASQEEVDYWIKVKTFEPWAVDEAGQPSEYAERPLGPGHAFSNAPGIRYNG
;
A
#
# COMPACT_ATOMS: atom_id res chain seq x y z
N MET A 1 -1.81 -41.68 -32.11
CA MET A 1 -2.81 -42.55 -31.46
C MET A 1 -3.17 -41.89 -30.12
N MET A 2 -4.13 -40.95 -30.13
CA MET A 2 -4.59 -40.28 -28.91
C MET A 2 -5.57 -41.22 -28.21
N ILE A 3 -5.17 -41.74 -27.06
CA ILE A 3 -6.03 -42.59 -26.24
C ILE A 3 -7.09 -41.67 -25.61
N ALA A 4 -8.30 -41.72 -26.16
CA ALA A 4 -9.47 -41.25 -25.44
C ALA A 4 -9.66 -42.20 -24.24
N ARG A 5 -9.16 -41.80 -23.07
CA ARG A 5 -9.47 -42.50 -21.82
C ARG A 5 -10.98 -42.38 -21.60
N GLN A 6 -11.65 -43.52 -21.53
CA GLN A 6 -13.00 -43.62 -20.99
C GLN A 6 -13.02 -42.96 -19.61
N ILE A 7 -13.99 -42.08 -19.39
CA ILE A 7 -14.23 -41.41 -18.12
C ILE A 7 -14.72 -42.49 -17.14
N GLU A 8 -13.84 -42.94 -16.26
CA GLU A 8 -14.22 -43.83 -15.16
C GLU A 8 -15.00 -43.01 -14.11
N PRO A 9 -16.06 -43.57 -13.50
CA PRO A 9 -16.79 -42.87 -12.45
C PRO A 9 -15.90 -42.67 -11.22
N ALA A 10 -15.92 -41.47 -10.65
CA ALA A 10 -15.12 -41.12 -9.48
C ALA A 10 -15.41 -42.06 -8.27
N PRO A 11 -14.38 -42.41 -7.47
CA PRO A 11 -14.53 -43.33 -6.36
C PRO A 11 -15.39 -42.75 -5.22
N PRO A 12 -16.07 -43.59 -4.42
CA PRO A 12 -17.16 -43.18 -3.53
C PRO A 12 -16.76 -42.16 -2.44
N TRP A 13 -15.50 -42.13 -2.01
CA TRP A 13 -14.97 -41.18 -1.03
C TRP A 13 -14.83 -39.74 -1.54
N CYS A 14 -14.86 -39.52 -2.86
CA CYS A 14 -14.85 -38.17 -3.46
C CYS A 14 -16.12 -37.37 -3.18
N SER A 15 -17.24 -38.05 -2.94
CA SER A 15 -18.54 -37.41 -2.73
C SER A 15 -18.74 -36.83 -1.32
N GLY A 16 -17.93 -37.24 -0.34
CA GLY A 16 -18.16 -36.98 1.09
C GLY A 16 -17.57 -35.66 1.64
N GLN A 17 -16.60 -35.05 0.97
CA GLN A 17 -15.92 -33.85 1.49
C GLN A 17 -16.57 -32.51 1.08
N GLN A 18 -17.57 -32.50 0.20
CA GLN A 18 -18.24 -31.27 -0.24
C GLN A 18 -19.31 -30.75 0.75
N ALA A 19 -19.64 -31.52 1.80
CA ALA A 19 -20.73 -31.20 2.72
C ALA A 19 -20.40 -30.14 3.80
N TRP A 20 -19.13 -29.91 4.14
CA TRP A 20 -18.76 -29.03 5.27
C TRP A 20 -18.33 -27.61 4.88
N ARG A 21 -18.18 -27.29 3.57
CA ARG A 21 -17.79 -25.96 3.09
C ARG A 21 -18.96 -25.02 2.77
N LEU A 22 -20.20 -25.48 2.88
CA LEU A 22 -21.39 -24.72 2.50
C LEU A 22 -22.01 -23.98 3.70
N GLY A 23 -21.32 -22.94 4.15
CA GLY A 23 -21.96 -21.84 4.88
C GLY A 23 -22.46 -20.79 3.89
N ALA A 24 -23.75 -20.88 3.55
CA ALA A 24 -24.52 -19.85 2.81
C ALA A 24 -24.18 -19.63 1.31
N VAL A 25 -24.29 -20.68 0.51
CA VAL A 25 -24.70 -20.51 -0.90
C VAL A 25 -26.10 -21.12 -1.01
N THR A 26 -27.11 -20.26 -1.13
CA THR A 26 -28.46 -20.71 -1.46
C THR A 26 -28.39 -21.48 -2.78
N ARG A 27 -28.75 -22.76 -2.70
CA ARG A 27 -28.84 -23.72 -3.80
C ARG A 27 -29.89 -23.22 -4.79
N ASP A 28 -29.46 -22.42 -5.76
CA ASP A 28 -30.27 -22.19 -6.96
C ASP A 28 -30.04 -23.39 -7.89
N GLU A 29 -30.84 -24.43 -7.68
CA GLU A 29 -30.77 -25.73 -8.37
C GLU A 29 -31.31 -25.67 -9.81
N GLY A 30 -31.15 -24.53 -10.48
CA GLY A 30 -32.01 -24.11 -11.59
C GLY A 30 -31.30 -23.65 -12.86
N SER A 31 -30.11 -24.15 -13.19
CA SER A 31 -29.62 -24.17 -14.58
C SER A 31 -28.35 -25.03 -14.65
N GLN A 32 -28.51 -26.35 -14.76
CA GLN A 32 -27.40 -27.16 -15.26
C GLN A 32 -27.04 -26.61 -16.63
N ASP A 33 -25.81 -26.10 -16.74
CA ASP A 33 -25.34 -25.49 -17.97
C ASP A 33 -25.28 -26.58 -19.04
N GLN A 34 -26.31 -26.64 -19.90
CA GLN A 34 -26.51 -27.75 -20.84
C GLN A 34 -25.33 -27.91 -21.81
N LEU A 35 -24.56 -26.84 -22.00
CA LEU A 35 -23.34 -26.81 -22.80
C LEU A 35 -22.16 -27.54 -22.14
N ALA A 36 -22.21 -27.73 -20.82
CA ALA A 36 -21.23 -28.46 -20.04
C ALA A 36 -21.71 -29.87 -19.67
N LEU A 37 -22.77 -30.40 -20.29
CA LEU A 37 -23.14 -31.81 -20.14
C LEU A 37 -21.96 -32.69 -20.58
N GLY A 38 -21.36 -33.42 -19.64
CA GLY A 38 -20.15 -34.23 -19.87
C GLY A 38 -18.82 -33.55 -19.51
N CYS A 39 -18.85 -32.40 -18.83
CA CYS A 39 -17.66 -31.80 -18.22
C CYS A 39 -17.24 -32.61 -16.96
N PRO A 40 -16.00 -33.12 -16.89
CA PRO A 40 -15.52 -33.85 -15.70
C PRO A 40 -15.17 -32.91 -14.54
N VAL A 41 -15.05 -31.61 -14.80
CA VAL A 41 -14.67 -30.60 -13.81
C VAL A 41 -15.81 -30.36 -12.81
N PRO A 42 -15.56 -30.50 -11.49
CA PRO A 42 -16.54 -30.18 -10.46
C PRO A 42 -17.05 -28.74 -10.58
N ASN A 43 -18.35 -28.52 -10.31
CA ASN A 43 -18.99 -27.21 -10.54
C ASN A 43 -18.26 -26.04 -9.87
N GLU A 44 -17.79 -26.21 -8.63
CA GLU A 44 -17.07 -25.17 -7.87
C GLU A 44 -15.74 -24.75 -8.52
N GLN A 45 -15.09 -25.66 -9.25
CA GLN A 45 -13.81 -25.40 -9.91
C GLN A 45 -13.98 -24.82 -11.32
N GLN A 46 -15.22 -24.79 -11.84
CA GLN A 46 -15.52 -24.24 -13.15
C GLN A 46 -15.43 -22.70 -13.14
N PRO A 47 -14.78 -22.09 -14.14
CA PRO A 47 -14.56 -20.64 -14.17
C PRO A 47 -15.85 -19.80 -14.13
N VAL A 48 -16.96 -20.30 -14.69
CA VAL A 48 -18.25 -19.59 -14.66
C VAL A 48 -18.86 -19.55 -13.26
N HIS A 49 -18.76 -20.64 -12.50
CA HIS A 49 -19.24 -20.67 -11.12
C HIS A 49 -18.32 -19.84 -10.22
N GLU A 50 -17.02 -19.85 -10.46
CA GLU A 50 -16.08 -18.97 -9.77
C GLU A 50 -16.41 -17.49 -10.00
N LEU A 51 -16.76 -17.11 -11.24
CA LEU A 51 -17.21 -15.74 -11.54
C LEU A 51 -18.48 -15.37 -10.78
N LYS A 52 -19.49 -16.25 -10.74
CA LYS A 52 -20.73 -16.02 -9.98
C LYS A 52 -20.45 -15.90 -8.48
N ALA A 53 -19.59 -16.78 -7.95
CA ALA A 53 -19.16 -16.73 -6.55
C ALA A 53 -18.42 -15.43 -6.23
N LEU A 54 -17.55 -14.96 -7.13
CA LEU A 54 -16.87 -13.68 -7.01
C LEU A 54 -17.87 -12.53 -6.97
N GLN A 55 -18.83 -12.50 -7.90
CA GLN A 55 -19.87 -11.46 -7.96
C GLN A 55 -20.81 -11.47 -6.75
N GLY A 56 -20.98 -12.62 -6.09
CA GLY A 56 -21.77 -12.73 -4.85
C GLY A 56 -21.10 -12.10 -3.63
N MET A 57 -19.80 -11.77 -3.70
CA MET A 57 -19.10 -11.10 -2.60
C MET A 57 -19.37 -9.59 -2.64
N VAL A 58 -19.68 -9.01 -1.48
CA VAL A 58 -20.05 -7.59 -1.32
C VAL A 58 -19.05 -6.62 -1.94
N LEU A 59 -17.75 -6.89 -1.81
CA LEU A 59 -16.69 -6.03 -2.32
C LEU A 59 -16.67 -6.06 -3.86
N PHE A 60 -16.79 -7.25 -4.45
CA PHE A 60 -16.69 -7.47 -5.90
C PHE A 60 -17.92 -7.02 -6.69
N ASP A 61 -19.09 -6.98 -6.05
CA ASP A 61 -20.30 -6.33 -6.60
C ASP A 61 -20.05 -4.86 -7.01
N TRP A 62 -19.06 -4.19 -6.40
CA TRP A 62 -18.81 -2.78 -6.70
C TRP A 62 -18.27 -2.55 -8.12
N ALA A 63 -17.68 -3.57 -8.74
CA ALA A 63 -17.16 -3.43 -10.10
C ALA A 63 -18.26 -3.48 -11.17
N THR A 64 -19.45 -4.01 -10.85
CA THR A 64 -20.57 -4.19 -11.80
C THR A 64 -21.59 -3.04 -11.73
N ILE A 65 -21.71 -2.35 -10.59
CA ILE A 65 -22.60 -1.19 -10.40
C ILE A 65 -22.25 -0.01 -11.33
N PRO A 66 -23.20 0.90 -11.65
CA PRO A 66 -22.95 2.06 -12.48
C PRO A 66 -21.87 2.99 -11.90
N LEU A 67 -21.17 3.72 -12.77
CA LEU A 67 -20.04 4.58 -12.42
C LEU A 67 -20.30 5.55 -11.24
N PRO A 68 -21.40 6.32 -11.18
CA PRO A 68 -21.61 7.26 -10.08
C PRO A 68 -21.74 6.56 -8.72
N ALA A 69 -22.46 5.43 -8.66
CA ALA A 69 -22.60 4.65 -7.45
C ALA A 69 -21.26 4.06 -6.99
N PHE A 70 -20.44 3.62 -7.95
CA PHE A 70 -19.09 3.12 -7.67
C PHE A 70 -18.20 4.21 -7.05
N VAL A 71 -18.18 5.40 -7.63
CA VAL A 71 -17.39 6.53 -7.11
C VAL A 71 -17.86 6.94 -5.72
N ILE A 72 -19.17 7.00 -5.47
CA ILE A 72 -19.70 7.33 -4.14
C ILE A 72 -19.27 6.28 -3.10
N ARG A 73 -19.34 4.98 -3.41
CA ARG A 73 -18.86 3.92 -2.50
C ARG A 73 -17.37 4.10 -2.21
N LEU A 74 -16.56 4.37 -3.24
CA LEU A 74 -15.12 4.59 -3.08
C LEU A 74 -14.80 5.82 -2.22
N LEU A 75 -15.49 6.94 -2.46
CA LEU A 75 -15.37 8.16 -1.66
C LEU A 75 -15.85 7.96 -0.22
N SER A 76 -16.88 7.14 0.00
CA SER A 76 -17.35 6.84 1.35
C SER A 76 -16.31 6.05 2.15
N VAL A 77 -15.64 5.07 1.52
CA VAL A 77 -14.51 4.35 2.12
C VAL A 77 -13.35 5.29 2.38
N TRP A 78 -12.97 6.11 1.40
CA TRP A 78 -11.91 7.11 1.55
C TRP A 78 -12.17 8.03 2.74
N ALA A 79 -13.37 8.62 2.82
CA ALA A 79 -13.75 9.55 3.88
C ALA A 79 -13.81 8.85 5.25
N ALA A 80 -14.35 7.63 5.31
CA ALA A 80 -14.40 6.86 6.56
C ALA A 80 -13.00 6.56 7.10
N PHE A 81 -12.09 6.07 6.25
CA PHE A 81 -10.70 5.83 6.66
C PHE A 81 -9.95 7.12 6.98
N MET A 82 -10.22 8.20 6.25
CA MET A 82 -9.64 9.51 6.54
C MET A 82 -10.05 9.99 7.93
N VAL A 83 -11.33 9.91 8.30
CA VAL A 83 -11.82 10.39 9.60
C VAL A 83 -11.39 9.49 10.74
N VAL A 84 -11.51 8.17 10.58
CA VAL A 84 -11.24 7.20 11.66
C VAL A 84 -9.76 7.00 11.93
N PHE A 85 -8.93 6.98 10.88
CA PHE A 85 -7.49 6.69 11.00
C PHE A 85 -6.62 7.84 10.50
N GLY A 86 -6.95 8.44 9.35
CA GLY A 86 -6.11 9.49 8.75
C GLY A 86 -5.94 10.72 9.63
N LEU A 87 -7.04 11.27 10.18
CA LEU A 87 -7.03 12.46 11.02
C LEU A 87 -6.29 12.25 12.35
N PRO A 88 -6.53 11.20 13.16
CA PRO A 88 -5.78 11.03 14.40
C PRO A 88 -4.29 10.77 14.16
N ILE A 89 -3.94 10.04 13.10
CA ILE A 89 -2.53 9.81 12.73
C ILE A 89 -1.88 11.14 12.30
N SER A 90 -2.56 11.91 11.45
CA SER A 90 -2.01 13.17 10.94
C SER A 90 -1.95 14.27 12.01
N ALA A 91 -2.90 14.31 12.94
CA ALA A 91 -2.92 15.28 14.03
C ALA A 91 -1.75 15.09 15.01
N ALA A 92 -1.10 13.91 15.01
CA ALA A 92 0.12 13.68 15.77
C ALA A 92 1.36 14.29 15.10
N THR A 93 1.34 14.50 13.79
CA THR A 93 2.46 15.08 13.02
C THR A 93 2.27 16.58 12.79
N PHE A 94 1.05 17.00 12.44
CA PHE A 94 0.72 18.39 12.13
C PHE A 94 -0.32 18.90 13.13
N SER A 95 -0.07 20.08 13.71
CA SER A 95 -1.02 20.73 14.61
C SER A 95 -2.28 21.14 13.84
N VAL A 96 -3.44 20.62 14.24
CA VAL A 96 -4.74 20.92 13.60
C VAL A 96 -5.08 22.42 13.64
N LYS A 97 -4.55 23.15 14.63
CA LYS A 97 -4.82 24.58 14.81
C LYS A 97 -3.92 25.46 13.96
N ASP A 98 -2.65 25.08 13.84
CA ASP A 98 -1.64 25.93 13.20
C ASP A 98 -1.53 25.63 11.71
N GLN A 99 -1.72 24.36 11.31
CA GLN A 99 -1.51 23.86 9.95
C GLN A 99 -2.63 22.87 9.54
N PRO A 100 -3.88 23.36 9.38
CA PRO A 100 -5.02 22.50 9.08
C PRO A 100 -4.97 21.89 7.67
N VAL A 101 -4.33 22.56 6.71
CA VAL A 101 -4.29 22.12 5.30
C VAL A 101 -3.32 20.95 5.15
N GLU A 102 -2.14 21.07 5.74
CA GLU A 102 -1.08 20.05 5.78
C GLU A 102 -1.60 18.79 6.49
N CYS A 103 -2.32 18.97 7.60
CA CYS A 103 -2.96 17.87 8.32
C CYS A 103 -4.03 17.17 7.47
N LEU A 104 -4.84 17.90 6.71
CA LEU A 104 -5.89 17.30 5.88
C LEU A 104 -5.29 16.55 4.68
N VAL A 105 -4.28 17.13 4.02
CA VAL A 105 -3.62 16.51 2.86
C VAL A 105 -2.88 15.24 3.29
N ALA A 106 -2.16 15.27 4.41
CA ALA A 106 -1.48 14.08 4.96
C ALA A 106 -2.48 12.97 5.35
N ALA A 107 -3.58 13.32 6.03
CA ALA A 107 -4.66 12.37 6.33
C ALA A 107 -5.29 11.77 5.06
N GLY A 108 -5.53 12.61 4.05
CA GLY A 108 -6.10 12.22 2.76
C GLY A 108 -5.17 11.31 1.94
N MET A 109 -3.86 11.54 1.98
CA MET A 109 -2.86 10.67 1.36
C MET A 109 -2.86 9.27 1.97
N GLY A 110 -2.91 9.16 3.31
CA GLY A 110 -2.97 7.88 4.01
C GLY A 110 -4.21 7.06 3.64
N SER A 111 -5.38 7.70 3.59
CA SER A 111 -6.63 7.02 3.21
C SER A 111 -6.68 6.66 1.71
N LEU A 112 -6.05 7.45 0.83
CA LEU A 112 -5.92 7.11 -0.61
C LEU A 112 -5.14 5.81 -0.84
N VAL A 113 -4.14 5.49 -0.01
CA VAL A 113 -3.40 4.22 -0.10
C VAL A 113 -4.32 3.03 0.19
N VAL A 114 -5.18 3.12 1.22
CA VAL A 114 -6.14 2.07 1.57
C VAL A 114 -7.16 1.85 0.45
N VAL A 115 -7.64 2.94 -0.13
CA VAL A 115 -8.56 2.91 -1.28
C VAL A 115 -7.88 2.25 -2.49
N THR A 116 -6.62 2.59 -2.76
CA THR A 116 -5.82 2.01 -3.85
C THR A 116 -5.63 0.50 -3.64
N ALA A 117 -5.31 0.05 -2.43
CA ALA A 117 -5.20 -1.37 -2.10
C ALA A 117 -6.54 -2.12 -2.30
N THR A 118 -7.66 -1.50 -1.95
CA THR A 118 -9.00 -2.08 -2.16
C THR A 118 -9.31 -2.25 -3.64
N VAL A 119 -9.04 -1.24 -4.47
CA VAL A 119 -9.21 -1.31 -5.93
C VAL A 119 -8.24 -2.31 -6.56
N LEU A 120 -7.02 -2.42 -6.06
CA LEU A 120 -6.06 -3.42 -6.51
C LEU A 120 -6.56 -4.85 -6.20
N ARG A 121 -7.12 -5.08 -5.01
CA ARG A 121 -7.73 -6.38 -4.65
C ARG A 121 -8.87 -6.77 -5.58
N LEU A 122 -9.72 -5.80 -5.95
CA LEU A 122 -10.76 -5.96 -6.96
C LEU A 122 -10.18 -6.36 -8.32
N TYR A 123 -9.18 -5.61 -8.78
CA TYR A 123 -8.53 -5.84 -10.06
C TYR A 123 -7.93 -7.24 -10.15
N LEU A 124 -7.22 -7.68 -9.10
CA LEU A 124 -6.61 -9.01 -9.04
C LEU A 124 -7.65 -10.13 -9.07
N GLY A 125 -8.77 -9.98 -8.36
CA GLY A 125 -9.84 -10.99 -8.38
C GLY A 125 -10.48 -11.14 -9.76
N TYR A 126 -10.79 -10.02 -10.43
CA TYR A 126 -11.32 -10.06 -11.79
C TYR A 126 -10.28 -10.54 -12.83
N ALA A 127 -9.00 -10.19 -12.67
CA ALA A 127 -7.94 -10.66 -13.55
C ALA A 127 -7.72 -12.17 -13.43
N HIS A 128 -7.77 -12.73 -12.22
CA HIS A 128 -7.66 -14.16 -11.98
C HIS A 128 -8.77 -14.93 -12.70
N VAL A 129 -10.02 -14.58 -12.41
CA VAL A 129 -11.20 -15.22 -13.00
C VAL A 129 -11.24 -14.99 -14.52
N GLY A 130 -10.95 -13.78 -14.98
CA GLY A 130 -10.89 -13.43 -16.40
C GLY A 130 -9.90 -14.28 -17.19
N ASN A 131 -8.71 -14.52 -16.63
CA ASN A 131 -7.72 -15.39 -17.27
C ASN A 131 -8.22 -16.85 -17.37
N ARG A 132 -8.88 -17.37 -16.32
CA ARG A 132 -9.46 -18.74 -16.35
C ARG A 132 -10.66 -18.87 -17.30
N LEU A 133 -11.48 -17.82 -17.47
CA LEU A 133 -12.56 -17.81 -18.46
C LEU A 133 -12.00 -17.89 -19.90
N LEU A 134 -10.98 -17.08 -20.20
CA LEU A 134 -10.42 -16.98 -21.54
C LEU A 134 -9.49 -18.15 -21.91
N SER A 135 -8.95 -18.85 -20.92
CA SER A 135 -8.13 -20.06 -21.11
C SER A 135 -8.94 -21.18 -21.78
N ALA A 136 -8.30 -21.87 -22.73
CA ALA A 136 -8.85 -23.05 -23.40
C ALA A 136 -8.74 -24.31 -22.54
N THR A 137 -7.87 -24.30 -21.53
CA THR A 137 -7.66 -25.40 -20.59
C THR A 137 -8.06 -24.98 -19.18
N VAL A 138 -8.58 -25.92 -18.42
CA VAL A 138 -8.91 -25.77 -17.00
C VAL A 138 -8.22 -26.87 -16.24
N GLU A 139 -7.36 -26.47 -15.30
CA GLU A 139 -6.79 -27.37 -14.32
C GLU A 139 -7.80 -27.56 -13.18
N TYR A 140 -8.02 -28.80 -12.79
CA TYR A 140 -8.97 -29.18 -11.76
C TYR A 140 -8.48 -30.41 -10.99
N GLU A 141 -8.92 -30.52 -9.75
CA GLU A 141 -8.61 -31.63 -8.85
C GLU A 141 -9.83 -32.56 -8.80
N GLU A 142 -9.62 -33.84 -9.13
CA GLU A 142 -10.68 -34.85 -9.09
C GLU A 142 -10.80 -35.46 -7.69
N CYS A 143 -9.69 -35.69 -6.96
CA CYS A 143 -9.68 -36.12 -5.56
C CYS A 143 -8.30 -36.21 -4.87
N GLY A 144 -8.04 -35.32 -3.90
CA GLY A 144 -6.96 -35.48 -2.94
C GLY A 144 -5.67 -34.78 -3.37
N TRP A 145 -4.64 -34.83 -2.51
CA TRP A 145 -3.52 -33.87 -2.55
C TRP A 145 -2.59 -33.94 -3.79
N TYR A 146 -2.82 -34.84 -4.75
CA TYR A 146 -1.88 -35.11 -5.84
C TYR A 146 -2.46 -35.37 -7.24
N ASP A 147 -3.77 -35.28 -7.47
CA ASP A 147 -4.36 -35.59 -8.79
C ASP A 147 -4.92 -34.35 -9.51
N GLY A 148 -4.04 -33.38 -9.78
CA GLY A 148 -4.35 -32.30 -10.71
C GLY A 148 -4.47 -32.83 -12.14
N GLN A 149 -5.62 -32.64 -12.76
CA GLN A 149 -5.88 -32.96 -14.17
C GLN A 149 -6.18 -31.70 -14.97
N ILE A 150 -5.95 -31.78 -16.28
CA ILE A 150 -6.20 -30.67 -17.21
C ILE A 150 -7.30 -31.07 -18.17
N TRP A 151 -8.41 -30.35 -18.15
CA TRP A 151 -9.50 -30.50 -19.10
C TRP A 151 -9.43 -29.44 -20.19
N VAL A 152 -9.56 -29.86 -21.46
CA VAL A 152 -9.65 -28.95 -22.62
C VAL A 152 -11.11 -28.61 -22.85
N LYS A 153 -11.46 -27.32 -22.84
CA LYS A 153 -12.82 -26.86 -23.07
C LYS A 153 -13.28 -27.20 -24.48
N THR A 154 -14.50 -27.73 -24.60
CA THR A 154 -15.17 -27.87 -25.90
C THR A 154 -15.38 -26.49 -26.54
N PRO A 155 -15.43 -26.38 -27.88
CA PRO A 155 -15.56 -25.08 -28.55
C PRO A 155 -16.83 -24.33 -28.14
N GLN A 156 -17.91 -25.03 -27.80
CA GLN A 156 -19.17 -24.45 -27.32
C GLN A 156 -18.99 -23.79 -25.93
N VAL A 157 -18.35 -24.49 -24.98
CA VAL A 157 -18.08 -23.98 -23.64
C VAL A 157 -17.11 -22.80 -23.69
N LEU A 158 -16.05 -22.90 -24.51
CA LEU A 158 -15.08 -21.82 -24.66
C LEU A 158 -15.72 -20.56 -25.27
N LEU A 159 -16.64 -20.70 -26.23
CA LEU A 159 -17.34 -19.57 -26.82
C LEU A 159 -18.23 -18.87 -25.79
N ARG A 160 -18.99 -19.62 -24.99
CA ARG A 160 -19.79 -19.10 -23.88
C ARG A 160 -18.93 -18.32 -22.89
N ASP A 161 -17.82 -18.92 -22.44
CA ASP A 161 -16.92 -18.29 -21.47
C ASP A 161 -16.28 -17.00 -22.04
N ARG A 162 -15.95 -16.98 -23.33
CA ARG A 162 -15.43 -15.77 -24.00
C ARG A 162 -16.47 -14.66 -24.09
N LEU A 163 -17.73 -15.00 -24.38
CA LEU A 163 -18.83 -14.03 -24.39
C LEU A 163 -19.03 -13.43 -22.99
N LEU A 164 -19.09 -14.27 -21.95
CA LEU A 164 -19.18 -13.81 -20.57
C LEU A 164 -17.97 -12.94 -20.19
N GLY A 165 -16.76 -13.37 -20.55
CA GLY A 165 -15.54 -12.62 -20.33
C GLY A 165 -15.56 -11.25 -21.01
N SER A 166 -16.06 -11.16 -22.24
CA SER A 166 -16.10 -9.89 -22.98
C SER A 166 -17.19 -8.93 -22.50
N TYR A 167 -18.37 -9.43 -22.11
CA TYR A 167 -19.50 -8.58 -21.73
C TYR A 167 -19.52 -8.20 -20.26
N THR A 168 -18.97 -9.05 -19.37
CA THR A 168 -19.02 -8.83 -17.92
C THR A 168 -17.66 -8.43 -17.36
N VAL A 169 -16.61 -9.20 -17.67
CA VAL A 169 -15.30 -9.04 -17.03
C VAL A 169 -14.51 -7.88 -17.65
N ARG A 170 -14.47 -7.76 -18.98
CA ARG A 170 -13.74 -6.67 -19.65
C ARG A 170 -14.16 -5.25 -19.24
N PRO A 171 -15.46 -4.89 -19.21
CA PRO A 171 -15.84 -3.55 -18.78
C PRO A 171 -15.50 -3.28 -17.31
N ALA A 172 -15.66 -4.28 -16.43
CA ALA A 172 -15.25 -4.18 -15.03
C ALA A 172 -13.73 -3.94 -14.89
N MET A 173 -12.91 -4.73 -15.57
CA MET A 173 -11.44 -4.58 -15.56
C MET A 173 -10.98 -3.24 -16.13
N SER A 174 -11.59 -2.77 -17.23
CA SER A 174 -11.25 -1.48 -17.84
C SER A 174 -11.49 -0.33 -16.87
N ARG A 175 -12.64 -0.33 -16.20
CA ARG A 175 -12.98 0.66 -15.18
C ARG A 175 -11.99 0.64 -14.02
N LEU A 176 -11.69 -0.54 -13.48
CA LEU A 176 -10.73 -0.70 -12.38
C LEU A 176 -9.34 -0.19 -12.77
N ARG A 177 -8.88 -0.50 -13.99
CA ARG A 177 -7.59 0.00 -14.50
C ARG A 177 -7.55 1.52 -14.59
N THR A 178 -8.58 2.16 -15.15
CA THR A 178 -8.65 3.62 -15.20
C THR A 178 -8.67 4.23 -13.80
N THR A 179 -9.39 3.60 -12.86
CA THR A 179 -9.43 4.09 -11.47
C THR A 179 -8.08 3.96 -10.77
N LEU A 180 -7.34 2.87 -10.99
CA LEU A 180 -5.97 2.71 -10.47
C LEU A 180 -5.02 3.78 -11.03
N ILE A 181 -5.09 4.06 -12.33
CA ILE A 181 -4.29 5.13 -12.95
C ILE A 181 -4.66 6.49 -12.36
N SER A 182 -5.96 6.76 -12.17
CA SER A 182 -6.41 8.02 -11.56
C SER A 182 -5.97 8.15 -10.09
N LEU A 183 -6.00 7.06 -9.32
CA LEU A 183 -5.55 7.04 -7.93
C LEU A 183 -4.04 7.25 -7.84
N ALA A 184 -3.26 6.58 -8.70
CA ALA A 184 -1.83 6.81 -8.80
C ALA A 184 -1.51 8.28 -9.13
N GLY A 185 -2.22 8.88 -10.10
CA GLY A 185 -2.10 10.30 -10.42
C GLY A 185 -2.45 11.21 -9.24
N SER A 186 -3.51 10.88 -8.49
CA SER A 186 -3.92 11.65 -7.31
C SER A 186 -2.90 11.58 -6.16
N LEU A 187 -2.25 10.43 -5.96
CA LEU A 187 -1.18 10.28 -4.96
C LEU A 187 0.04 11.11 -5.32
N VAL A 188 0.46 11.09 -6.58
CA VAL A 188 1.56 11.94 -7.07
C VAL A 188 1.20 13.42 -6.93
N ALA A 189 -0.01 13.82 -7.32
CA ALA A 189 -0.48 15.18 -7.13
C ALA A 189 -0.49 15.62 -5.65
N ALA A 190 -0.89 14.73 -4.74
CA ALA A 190 -0.88 15.00 -3.31
C ALA A 190 0.55 15.17 -2.75
N THR A 191 1.51 14.35 -3.21
CA THR A 191 2.93 14.54 -2.82
C THR A 191 3.49 15.88 -3.30
N ILE A 192 3.15 16.30 -4.52
CA ILE A 192 3.56 17.61 -5.07
C ILE A 192 2.88 18.75 -4.30
N CYS A 193 1.61 18.59 -3.93
CA CYS A 193 0.88 19.56 -3.14
C CYS A 193 1.54 19.78 -1.77
N MET A 194 1.88 18.70 -1.05
CA MET A 194 2.63 18.79 0.21
C MET A 194 3.97 19.51 0.03
N ALA A 195 4.74 19.18 -1.02
CA ALA A 195 6.01 19.84 -1.29
C ALA A 195 5.87 21.34 -1.63
N SER A 196 4.72 21.75 -2.16
CA SER A 196 4.44 23.16 -2.49
C SER A 196 4.04 23.99 -1.27
N LEU A 197 3.47 23.37 -0.24
CA LEU A 197 3.10 24.02 1.02
C LEU A 197 4.33 24.31 1.89
N ASP A 198 5.36 23.46 1.83
CA ASP A 198 6.63 23.61 2.54
C ASP A 198 7.60 24.60 1.88
N ALA A 199 7.26 25.21 0.74
CA ALA A 199 8.17 26.14 0.06
C ALA A 199 8.39 27.39 0.94
N PRO A 200 9.60 27.60 1.49
CA PRO A 200 9.86 28.79 2.28
C PRO A 200 9.83 30.00 1.35
N HIS A 201 9.15 31.06 1.76
CA HIS A 201 9.22 32.38 1.11
C HIS A 201 10.64 32.96 1.29
N THR A 202 11.63 32.42 0.60
CA THR A 202 13.03 32.85 0.67
C THR A 202 13.47 33.52 -0.63
N GLU A 203 12.63 34.34 -1.26
CA GLU A 203 13.01 35.00 -2.54
C GLU A 203 12.65 36.49 -2.63
N LEU A 204 12.12 37.12 -1.57
CA LEU A 204 11.75 38.56 -1.61
C LEU A 204 12.42 39.44 -0.55
N SER A 205 13.06 38.86 0.47
CA SER A 205 13.81 39.66 1.47
C SER A 205 15.20 40.09 0.97
N ILE A 206 15.80 39.36 0.03
CA ILE A 206 17.17 39.65 -0.44
C ILE A 206 17.18 40.87 -1.38
N ARG A 207 16.10 41.11 -2.14
CA ARG A 207 16.05 42.20 -3.13
C ARG A 207 15.62 43.57 -2.55
N ALA A 208 15.07 43.59 -1.33
CA ALA A 208 14.70 44.83 -0.63
C ALA A 208 15.86 45.43 0.17
N ALA A 209 16.89 44.63 0.49
CA ALA A 209 18.08 45.11 1.21
C ALA A 209 19.09 45.84 0.30
N ASP A 210 18.95 45.73 -1.03
CA ASP A 210 19.92 46.25 -2.02
C ASP A 210 19.64 47.67 -2.54
N ILE A 211 18.62 48.38 -2.01
CA ILE A 211 18.36 49.79 -2.39
C ILE A 211 18.30 50.66 -1.13
N SER A 212 19.47 50.91 -0.55
CA SER A 212 19.70 52.16 0.18
C SER A 212 21.17 52.57 0.03
N PRO A 213 21.47 53.76 -0.52
CA PRO A 213 22.83 54.21 -0.67
C PRO A 213 23.36 54.76 0.66
N VAL A 214 24.39 54.08 1.18
CA VAL A 214 25.57 54.63 1.88
C VAL A 214 25.31 55.82 2.81
N ASP A 215 25.19 55.51 4.11
CA ASP A 215 25.90 56.26 5.15
C ASP A 215 26.71 55.28 5.99
N ALA A 216 27.97 55.66 6.22
CA ALA A 216 29.05 54.81 6.68
C ALA A 216 28.98 54.48 8.18
N SER A 217 29.12 53.20 8.51
CA SER A 217 29.80 52.59 9.68
C SER A 217 29.09 51.31 10.14
N GLY A 218 29.75 50.15 10.03
CA GLY A 218 29.18 48.88 10.50
C GLY A 218 29.70 47.67 9.77
N THR A 219 30.76 47.10 10.31
CA THR A 219 31.54 45.93 9.91
C THR A 219 30.70 44.71 9.50
N ALA A 220 31.02 44.15 8.33
CA ALA A 220 30.65 42.79 7.94
C ALA A 220 31.43 41.77 8.80
N GLN A 221 30.86 41.35 9.93
CA GLN A 221 31.37 40.30 10.81
C GLN A 221 30.19 39.76 11.64
N SER A 222 29.48 38.74 11.19
CA SER A 222 28.55 38.04 12.11
C SER A 222 28.21 36.59 11.80
N THR A 223 28.51 36.01 10.64
CA THR A 223 28.14 34.60 10.39
C THR A 223 29.15 33.60 10.97
N ALA A 224 30.46 33.86 10.86
CA ALA A 224 31.49 32.97 11.43
C ALA A 224 31.51 32.97 12.97
N SER A 225 31.20 34.11 13.60
CA SER A 225 31.13 34.20 15.07
C SER A 225 29.88 33.53 15.64
N GLN A 226 28.78 33.44 14.87
CA GLN A 226 27.55 32.83 15.34
C GLN A 226 27.63 31.30 15.36
N GLU A 227 28.28 30.70 14.36
CA GLU A 227 28.55 29.26 14.31
C GLU A 227 29.52 28.81 15.41
N GLU A 228 30.53 29.63 15.72
CA GLU A 228 31.47 29.39 16.82
C GLU A 228 30.76 29.42 18.19
N VAL A 229 29.84 30.36 18.37
CA VAL A 229 29.03 30.46 19.60
C VAL A 229 28.08 29.27 19.74
N ASP A 230 27.42 28.81 18.65
CA ASP A 230 26.54 27.64 18.67
C ASP A 230 27.31 26.35 19.02
N TYR A 231 28.53 26.21 18.50
CA TYR A 231 29.42 25.09 18.84
C TYR A 231 29.74 25.05 20.33
N TRP A 232 30.16 26.16 20.92
CA TRP A 232 30.49 26.22 22.35
C TRP A 232 29.26 26.05 23.26
N ILE A 233 28.07 26.43 22.81
CA ILE A 233 26.81 26.17 23.53
C ILE A 233 26.52 24.66 23.55
N LYS A 234 26.68 23.95 22.43
CA LYS A 234 26.50 22.49 22.37
C LYS A 234 27.53 21.76 23.22
N VAL A 235 28.81 22.15 23.17
CA VAL A 235 29.87 21.54 23.99
C VAL A 235 29.59 21.70 25.48
N LYS A 236 29.22 22.91 25.94
CA LYS A 236 28.85 23.15 27.36
C LYS A 236 27.63 22.34 27.81
N THR A 237 26.71 22.04 26.88
CA THR A 237 25.46 21.33 27.19
C THR A 237 25.66 19.81 27.27
N PHE A 238 26.46 19.24 26.37
CA PHE A 238 26.60 17.78 26.24
C PHE A 238 27.91 17.24 26.83
N GLU A 239 28.93 18.08 26.99
CA GLU A 239 30.26 17.69 27.46
C GLU A 239 30.81 18.67 28.51
N PRO A 240 30.16 18.82 29.67
CA PRO A 240 30.51 19.84 30.67
C PRO A 240 31.91 19.62 31.31
N TRP A 241 32.49 18.42 31.16
CA TRP A 241 33.84 18.09 31.63
C TRP A 241 34.94 18.58 30.67
N ALA A 242 34.59 18.98 29.44
CA ALA A 242 35.55 19.43 28.43
C ALA A 242 35.95 20.91 28.59
N VAL A 243 35.28 21.65 29.48
CA VAL A 243 35.40 23.10 29.65
C VAL A 243 35.64 23.43 31.13
N ASP A 244 36.49 24.41 31.42
CA ASP A 244 36.72 24.89 32.79
C ASP A 244 35.65 25.88 33.29
N GLU A 245 35.70 26.28 34.57
CA GLU A 245 34.74 27.23 35.17
C GLU A 245 34.74 28.61 34.50
N ALA A 246 35.78 28.94 33.73
CA ALA A 246 35.89 30.18 32.94
C ALA A 246 35.33 30.04 31.52
N GLY A 247 34.91 28.84 31.09
CA GLY A 247 34.33 28.60 29.78
C GLY A 247 35.35 28.38 28.66
N GLN A 248 36.62 28.13 29.00
CA GLN A 248 37.71 27.81 28.06
C GLN A 248 37.93 26.28 27.97
N PRO A 249 38.42 25.76 26.83
CA PRO A 249 38.72 24.34 26.70
C PRO A 249 39.70 23.87 27.76
N SER A 250 39.37 22.78 28.45
CA SER A 250 40.26 22.19 29.44
C SER A 250 41.54 21.66 28.78
N GLU A 251 42.69 21.85 29.44
CA GLU A 251 44.04 21.47 28.97
C GLU A 251 44.18 19.96 28.60
N TYR A 252 43.21 19.13 29.00
CA TYR A 252 43.15 17.70 28.68
C TYR A 252 42.53 17.38 27.31
N ALA A 253 41.80 18.31 26.69
CA ALA A 253 41.12 18.10 25.40
C ALA A 253 42.07 18.16 24.18
N GLU A 254 43.22 18.82 24.31
CA GLU A 254 44.14 19.04 23.17
C GLU A 254 45.18 17.92 22.95
N ARG A 255 45.14 16.79 23.68
CA ARG A 255 46.07 15.69 23.41
C ARG A 255 45.61 14.86 22.21
N PRO A 256 46.36 14.80 21.10
CA PRO A 256 46.04 13.89 20.01
C PRO A 256 46.19 12.45 20.49
N LEU A 257 45.19 11.61 20.24
CA LEU A 257 45.24 10.17 20.50
C LEU A 257 46.29 9.53 19.57
N GLY A 258 47.51 9.39 20.08
CA GLY A 258 48.59 8.62 19.46
C GLY A 258 48.36 7.11 19.57
N PRO A 259 48.98 6.29 18.69
CA PRO A 259 48.62 4.89 18.53
C PRO A 259 49.18 4.02 19.67
N GLY A 260 48.26 3.33 20.35
CA GLY A 260 48.49 2.10 21.13
C GLY A 260 49.38 2.23 22.36
N HIS A 261 48.82 2.05 23.56
CA HIS A 261 49.36 1.16 24.59
C HIS A 261 48.35 0.94 25.73
N ALA A 262 48.01 -0.35 25.89
CA ALA A 262 47.72 -1.07 27.14
C ALA A 262 46.64 -0.56 28.11
N PHE A 263 45.58 -1.39 28.23
CA PHE A 263 44.91 -1.69 29.50
C PHE A 263 45.90 -1.73 30.66
N SER A 264 45.74 -0.85 31.64
CA SER A 264 46.37 -1.00 32.95
C SER A 264 45.66 -0.15 34.01
N ASN A 265 45.05 -0.88 34.95
CA ASN A 265 44.75 -0.49 36.33
C ASN A 265 43.67 0.55 36.62
N ALA A 266 42.49 0.00 36.94
CA ALA A 266 41.59 0.55 37.93
C ALA A 266 42.31 0.81 39.27
N PRO A 267 42.06 1.95 39.94
CA PRO A 267 42.22 2.08 41.38
C PRO A 267 40.87 1.87 42.08
N GLY A 268 40.90 1.02 43.12
CA GLY A 268 39.73 0.49 43.80
C GLY A 268 38.88 1.49 44.57
N ILE A 269 37.57 1.29 44.47
CA ILE A 269 36.56 1.88 45.35
C ILE A 269 36.57 1.09 46.66
N ARG A 270 37.05 1.72 47.74
CA ARG A 270 36.71 1.31 49.11
C ARG A 270 35.28 1.78 49.39
N TYR A 271 34.40 0.87 49.76
CA TYR A 271 33.12 1.21 50.38
C TYR A 271 33.36 1.50 51.86
N ASN A 272 32.97 2.70 52.30
CA ASN A 272 32.74 3.05 53.69
C ASN A 272 31.28 3.48 53.80
N GLY A 273 30.51 2.82 54.66
CA GLY A 273 29.15 3.19 55.05
C GLY A 273 28.07 2.36 54.37
#